data_AF-A0A2V9DM86-F1
#
_entry.id   AF-A0A2V9DM86-F1
#
_cell.length_a   1.000
_cell.length_b   1.000
_cell.length_c   1.000
_cell.angle_alpha   90.00
_cell.angle_beta   90.00
_cell.angle_gamma   90.00
#
_symmetry.space_group_name_H-M   'P 1'
#
loop_
_entity.id
_entity.type
_entity.pdbx_description
1 polymer ?
#
loop_
_entity_poly.entity_id
_entity_poly.type
_entity_poly.pdbx_seq_one_letter_code
_entity_poly.pdbx_strand_id
1 'polypeptide(L)'
;MFAELVGPSQERVYRLAIRITRNTEDAEDVQQETLLKVHRKLGQFEGRSRLTTWISRIAINEALMCLRKRRSASYMPLEETIQPAEESAASEEFQSPIEGPEAAYSRKELRELLKQAMERLRPAYRVVFLLRAVEQLSTSETADVLQISASAVKARMRRARSELREWLEEARSVRLRETEGE
;
A
#
# COMPACT_ATOMS: atom_id res chain seq x y z
N MET A 1 -27.20 -9.56 3.75
CA MET A 1 -27.27 -8.45 2.78
C MET A 1 -26.03 -7.53 2.78
N PHE A 2 -25.75 -6.72 3.81
CA PHE A 2 -24.55 -5.85 3.82
C PHE A 2 -23.24 -6.64 3.92
N ALA A 3 -23.15 -7.62 4.83
CA ALA A 3 -21.97 -8.45 5.00
C ALA A 3 -21.62 -9.26 3.74
N GLU A 4 -22.62 -9.74 2.99
CA GLU A 4 -22.40 -10.45 1.72
C GLU A 4 -21.93 -9.52 0.60
N LEU A 5 -22.43 -8.28 0.57
CA LEU A 5 -22.03 -7.27 -0.41
C LEU A 5 -20.58 -6.80 -0.18
N VAL A 6 -20.18 -6.65 1.08
CA VAL A 6 -18.88 -6.07 1.47
C VAL A 6 -17.83 -7.13 1.81
N GLY A 7 -18.22 -8.39 2.03
CA GLY A 7 -17.32 -9.50 2.35
C GLY A 7 -16.11 -9.62 1.41
N PRO A 8 -16.28 -9.62 0.08
CA PRO A 8 -15.16 -9.64 -0.86
C PRO A 8 -14.23 -8.42 -0.76
N SER A 9 -14.71 -7.32 -0.18
CA SER A 9 -13.94 -6.09 0.04
C SER A 9 -13.26 -6.05 1.41
N GLN A 10 -13.71 -6.81 2.41
CA GLN A 10 -13.14 -6.76 3.77
C GLN A 10 -11.66 -7.11 3.79
N GLU A 11 -11.29 -8.23 3.17
CA GLU A 11 -9.90 -8.67 3.09
C GLU A 11 -9.06 -7.67 2.28
N ARG A 12 -9.63 -7.10 1.22
CA ARG A 12 -8.96 -6.06 0.44
C ARG A 12 -8.71 -4.80 1.26
N VAL A 13 -9.69 -4.36 2.05
CA VAL A 13 -9.58 -3.19 2.94
C VAL A 13 -8.46 -3.41 3.95
N TYR A 14 -8.43 -4.58 4.61
CA TYR A 14 -7.36 -4.91 5.55
C TYR A 14 -5.98 -4.92 4.88
N ARG A 15 -5.85 -5.59 3.72
CA ARG A 15 -4.60 -5.62 2.94
C ARG A 15 -4.12 -4.21 2.53
N LEU A 16 -5.05 -3.31 2.19
CA LEU A 16 -4.71 -1.92 1.88
C LEU A 16 -4.27 -1.17 3.13
N ALA A 17 -5.00 -1.35 4.24
CA ALA A 17 -4.72 -0.72 5.51
C ALA A 17 -3.31 -1.11 6.01
N ILE A 18 -3.01 -2.41 6.12
CA ILE A 18 -1.71 -2.88 6.63
C ILE A 18 -0.53 -2.44 5.76
N ARG A 19 -0.70 -2.37 4.43
CA ARG A 19 0.35 -1.87 3.51
C ARG A 19 0.62 -0.37 3.69
N ILE A 20 -0.35 0.38 4.21
CA ILE A 20 -0.22 1.82 4.45
C ILE A 20 0.24 2.09 5.89
N THR A 21 -0.43 1.53 6.89
CA THR A 21 -0.19 1.79 8.32
C THR A 21 1.04 1.09 8.86
N ARG A 22 1.35 -0.12 8.35
CA ARG A 22 2.38 -1.05 8.85
C ARG A 22 2.26 -1.37 10.33
N ASN A 23 1.06 -1.32 10.85
CA ASN A 23 0.77 -1.67 12.21
C ASN A 23 -0.58 -2.38 12.18
N THR A 24 -0.61 -3.57 12.79
CA THR A 24 -1.77 -4.46 12.76
C THR A 24 -2.97 -3.82 13.45
N GLU A 25 -2.78 -3.22 14.63
CA GLU A 25 -3.83 -2.52 15.37
C GLU A 25 -4.38 -1.33 14.56
N ASP A 26 -3.51 -0.48 14.02
CA ASP A 26 -3.88 0.62 13.12
C ASP A 26 -4.64 0.09 11.88
N ALA A 27 -4.27 -1.08 11.35
CA ALA A 27 -4.89 -1.65 10.17
C ALA A 27 -6.29 -2.21 10.46
N GLU A 28 -6.47 -2.87 11.61
CA GLU A 28 -7.76 -3.35 12.10
C GLU A 28 -8.70 -2.18 12.37
N ASP A 29 -8.23 -1.13 13.04
CA ASP A 29 -9.01 0.09 13.30
C ASP A 29 -9.45 0.76 11.99
N VAL A 30 -8.53 0.90 11.04
CA VAL A 30 -8.82 1.43 9.70
C VAL A 30 -9.86 0.57 9.00
N GLN A 31 -9.75 -0.76 9.09
CA GLN A 31 -10.73 -1.66 8.48
C GLN A 31 -12.12 -1.45 9.09
N GLN A 32 -12.23 -1.39 10.42
CA GLN A 32 -13.50 -1.17 11.11
C GLN A 32 -14.12 0.18 10.73
N GLU A 33 -13.35 1.27 10.82
CA GLU A 33 -13.82 2.61 10.46
C GLU A 33 -14.25 2.69 8.99
N THR A 34 -13.53 2.00 8.10
CA THR A 34 -13.90 1.90 6.69
C THR A 34 -15.26 1.24 6.52
N LEU A 35 -15.48 0.08 7.16
CA LEU A 35 -16.75 -0.65 7.05
C LEU A 35 -17.92 0.14 7.61
N LEU A 36 -17.72 0.85 8.73
CA LEU A 36 -18.72 1.76 9.30
C LEU A 36 -19.06 2.90 8.35
N LYS A 37 -18.05 3.51 7.71
CA LYS A 37 -18.26 4.59 6.72
C LYS A 37 -18.93 4.09 5.45
N VAL A 38 -18.54 2.90 4.98
CA VAL A 38 -19.21 2.23 3.85
C VAL A 38 -20.68 2.01 4.17
N HIS A 39 -21.01 1.45 5.34
CA HIS A 39 -22.40 1.25 5.77
C HIS A 39 -23.19 2.56 5.78
N ARG A 40 -22.64 3.63 6.37
CA ARG A 40 -23.31 4.94 6.45
C ARG A 40 -23.47 5.63 5.10
N LYS A 41 -22.53 5.44 4.17
CA LYS A 41 -22.49 6.16 2.88
C LYS A 41 -22.95 5.32 1.70
N LEU A 42 -23.31 4.05 1.89
CA LEU A 42 -23.67 3.15 0.80
C LEU A 42 -24.84 3.70 -0.03
N GLY A 43 -25.83 4.33 0.61
CA GLY A 43 -26.95 4.97 -0.08
C GLY A 43 -26.58 6.22 -0.90
N GLN A 44 -25.36 6.75 -0.72
CA GLN A 44 -24.81 7.89 -1.47
C GLN A 44 -23.88 7.42 -2.61
N PHE A 45 -23.74 6.10 -2.81
CA PHE A 45 -22.92 5.58 -3.88
C PHE A 45 -23.65 5.70 -5.23
N GLU A 46 -23.19 6.63 -6.05
CA GLU A 46 -23.81 6.97 -7.33
C GLU A 46 -23.43 6.05 -8.51
N GLY A 47 -22.71 4.95 -8.28
CA GLY A 47 -22.36 3.99 -9.34
C GLY A 47 -21.35 4.49 -10.39
N ARG A 48 -20.72 5.67 -10.19
CA ARG A 48 -19.71 6.23 -11.10
C ARG A 48 -18.37 5.46 -11.16
N SER A 49 -18.20 4.44 -10.31
CA SER A 49 -17.04 3.55 -10.29
C SER A 49 -17.50 2.16 -9.82
N ARG A 50 -16.61 1.15 -9.80
CA ARG A 50 -16.92 -0.13 -9.14
C ARG A 50 -17.06 0.10 -7.64
N LEU A 51 -18.00 -0.61 -6.99
CA LEU A 51 -18.20 -0.54 -5.54
C LEU A 51 -16.89 -0.82 -4.78
N THR A 52 -16.13 -1.82 -5.22
CA THR A 52 -14.81 -2.16 -4.65
C THR A 52 -13.82 -1.02 -4.73
N THR A 53 -13.80 -0.27 -5.85
CA THR A 53 -12.97 0.93 -6.00
C THR A 53 -13.39 1.97 -4.98
N TRP A 54 -14.70 2.28 -4.87
CA TRP A 54 -15.20 3.25 -3.91
C TRP A 54 -14.86 2.89 -2.45
N ILE A 55 -14.97 1.61 -2.08
CA ILE A 55 -14.56 1.09 -0.76
C ILE A 55 -13.05 1.26 -0.55
N SER A 56 -12.21 0.90 -1.54
CA SER A 56 -10.76 1.13 -1.47
C SER A 56 -10.42 2.60 -1.23
N ARG A 57 -11.18 3.54 -1.82
CA ARG A 57 -10.97 4.99 -1.59
C ARG A 57 -11.21 5.38 -0.13
N ILE A 58 -12.27 4.86 0.48
CA ILE A 58 -12.58 5.09 1.89
C ILE A 58 -11.45 4.50 2.75
N ALA A 59 -11.06 3.25 2.51
CA ALA A 59 -9.98 2.57 3.25
C ALA A 59 -8.66 3.35 3.27
N ILE A 60 -8.27 3.87 2.11
CA ILE A 60 -7.01 4.59 1.96
C ILE A 60 -7.08 5.93 2.69
N ASN A 61 -8.21 6.63 2.64
CA ASN A 61 -8.40 7.87 3.38
C ASN A 61 -8.34 7.65 4.90
N GLU A 62 -8.95 6.58 5.40
CA GLU A 62 -8.86 6.20 6.82
C GLU A 62 -7.43 5.87 7.22
N ALA A 63 -6.71 5.06 6.43
CA ALA A 63 -5.31 4.72 6.69
C ALA A 63 -4.41 5.96 6.75
N LEU A 64 -4.59 6.91 5.82
CA LEU A 64 -3.85 8.17 5.79
C LEU A 64 -4.23 9.10 6.94
N MET A 65 -5.47 9.05 7.42
CA MET A 65 -5.90 9.81 8.59
C MET A 65 -5.30 9.24 9.87
N CYS A 66 -5.31 7.92 10.02
CA CYS A 66 -4.65 7.21 11.13
C CYS A 66 -3.17 7.61 11.24
N LEU A 67 -2.41 7.52 10.14
CA LEU A 67 -1.00 7.93 10.11
C LEU A 67 -0.79 9.42 10.48
N ARG A 68 -1.69 10.31 10.07
CA ARG A 68 -1.63 11.74 10.44
C ARG A 68 -1.88 11.96 11.93
N LYS A 69 -2.87 11.25 12.50
CA LYS A 69 -3.17 11.31 13.93
C LYS A 69 -1.98 10.81 14.76
N ARG A 70 -1.37 9.69 14.35
CA ARG A 70 -0.15 9.16 14.99
C ARG A 70 0.99 10.17 14.99
N ARG A 71 1.21 10.85 13.85
CA ARG A 71 2.21 11.92 13.74
C ARG A 71 1.89 13.13 14.62
N SER A 72 0.62 13.50 14.76
CA SER A 72 0.20 14.64 15.58
C SER A 72 0.17 14.32 17.07
N ALA A 73 -0.07 13.07 17.47
CA ALA A 73 -0.01 12.63 18.86
C ALA A 73 1.44 12.59 19.39
N SER A 74 2.40 12.43 18.49
CA SER A 74 3.84 12.51 18.76
C SER A 74 4.34 13.95 18.57
N TYR A 75 3.99 14.89 19.46
CA TYR A 75 4.60 16.22 19.50
C TYR A 75 6.07 16.12 19.94
N MET A 76 6.96 15.79 19.01
CA MET A 76 8.37 16.21 19.01
C MET A 76 8.64 16.89 17.66
N PRO A 77 9.21 18.11 17.62
CA PRO A 77 9.82 18.62 16.41
C PRO A 77 11.10 17.82 16.17
N LEU A 78 10.99 16.74 15.42
CA LEU A 78 12.13 16.00 14.90
C LEU A 78 12.07 16.06 13.37
N GLU A 79 13.07 16.74 12.83
CA GLU A 79 13.59 16.55 11.48
C GLU A 79 13.60 15.05 11.15
N GLU A 80 13.19 14.72 9.92
CA GLU A 80 13.01 13.36 9.37
C GLU A 80 13.89 12.30 10.04
N THR A 81 13.39 11.69 11.12
CA THR A 81 14.05 10.54 11.74
C THR A 81 13.32 9.30 11.27
N ILE A 82 13.96 8.62 10.32
CA ILE A 82 13.68 7.24 9.95
C ILE A 82 14.00 6.40 11.19
N GLN A 83 12.97 6.04 11.96
CA GLN A 83 13.07 4.89 12.85
C GLN A 83 12.76 3.64 12.02
N PRO A 84 13.68 2.67 11.94
CA PRO A 84 13.34 1.36 11.43
C PRO A 84 12.37 0.75 12.42
N ALA A 85 11.09 0.64 12.03
CA ALA A 85 10.15 -0.17 12.78
C ALA A 85 10.66 -1.61 12.73
N GLU A 86 10.85 -2.18 13.91
CA GLU A 86 11.30 -3.55 14.12
C GLU A 86 10.47 -4.53 13.28
N GLU A 87 11.19 -5.50 12.72
CA GLU A 87 10.69 -6.64 11.95
C GLU A 87 9.49 -7.29 12.66
N SER A 88 8.27 -6.94 12.24
CA SER A 88 7.12 -7.80 12.43
C SER A 88 6.96 -8.64 11.17
N ALA A 89 7.61 -9.80 11.20
CA ALA A 89 7.50 -10.83 10.19
C ALA A 89 6.07 -11.41 10.18
N ALA A 90 5.13 -10.70 9.55
CA ALA A 90 3.89 -11.29 9.09
C ALA A 90 4.14 -11.93 7.72
N SER A 91 4.63 -13.16 7.76
CA SER A 91 4.74 -14.05 6.60
C SER A 91 3.34 -14.54 6.23
N GLU A 92 2.56 -13.73 5.50
CA GLU A 92 1.37 -14.24 4.81
C GLU A 92 1.81 -14.88 3.48
N GLU A 93 1.82 -16.21 3.46
CA GLU A 93 2.06 -16.99 2.24
C GLU A 93 0.96 -16.73 1.21
N PHE A 94 1.32 -15.95 0.18
CA PHE A 94 0.51 -15.79 -1.02
C PHE A 94 0.47 -17.11 -1.80
N GLN A 95 -0.67 -17.82 -1.74
CA GLN A 95 -0.94 -18.90 -2.69
C GLN A 95 -1.11 -18.31 -4.10
N SER A 96 -0.14 -18.61 -4.95
CA SER A 96 -0.17 -18.36 -6.40
C SER A 96 -0.61 -19.66 -7.10
N PRO A 97 -1.35 -19.61 -8.22
CA PRO A 97 -1.74 -20.82 -8.96
C PRO A 97 -0.49 -21.59 -9.43
N ILE A 98 -0.64 -22.92 -9.46
CA ILE A 98 0.40 -23.93 -9.67
C ILE A 98 1.22 -23.64 -10.94
N GLU A 99 2.46 -23.20 -10.76
CA GLU A 99 3.53 -23.13 -11.78
C GLU A 99 4.82 -23.66 -11.13
N GLY A 100 5.71 -24.24 -11.93
CA GLY A 100 6.83 -25.08 -11.48
C GLY A 100 7.78 -24.46 -10.43
N PRO A 101 8.48 -25.32 -9.66
CA PRO A 101 9.18 -24.93 -8.42
C PRO A 101 10.29 -23.88 -8.61
N GLU A 102 10.97 -23.89 -9.75
CA GLU A 102 12.07 -22.95 -10.05
C GLU A 102 11.57 -21.53 -10.39
N ALA A 103 10.48 -21.44 -11.15
CA ALA A 103 9.82 -20.16 -11.47
C ALA A 103 9.09 -19.56 -10.25
N ALA A 104 8.56 -20.42 -9.37
CA ALA A 104 7.95 -20.01 -8.11
C ALA A 104 8.98 -19.40 -7.13
N TYR A 105 10.20 -19.96 -7.06
CA TYR A 105 11.28 -19.46 -6.21
C TYR A 105 11.75 -18.06 -6.66
N SER A 106 12.04 -17.90 -7.96
CA SER A 106 12.44 -16.61 -8.55
C SER A 106 11.37 -15.52 -8.38
N ARG A 107 10.08 -15.89 -8.47
CA ARG A 107 8.96 -14.95 -8.21
C ARG A 107 8.80 -14.59 -6.73
N LYS A 108 8.95 -15.55 -5.81
CA LYS A 108 8.85 -15.29 -4.36
C LYS A 108 9.93 -14.28 -3.95
N GLU A 109 11.12 -14.47 -4.48
CA GLU A 109 12.26 -13.60 -4.24
C GLU A 109 12.08 -12.20 -4.84
N LEU A 110 11.60 -12.10 -6.09
CA LEU A 110 11.26 -10.81 -6.70
C LEU A 110 10.13 -10.09 -5.94
N ARG A 111 9.14 -10.84 -5.44
CA ARG A 111 8.04 -10.29 -4.62
C ARG A 111 8.56 -9.73 -3.30
N GLU A 112 9.50 -10.42 -2.66
CA GLU A 112 10.11 -9.96 -1.41
C GLU A 112 10.97 -8.70 -1.62
N LEU A 113 11.78 -8.68 -2.68
CA LEU A 113 12.53 -7.48 -3.07
C LEU A 113 11.61 -6.29 -3.37
N LEU A 114 10.49 -6.52 -4.08
CA LEU A 114 9.50 -5.48 -4.32
C LEU A 114 8.80 -5.02 -3.05
N LYS A 115 8.53 -5.93 -2.10
CA LYS A 115 7.97 -5.60 -0.79
C LYS A 115 8.92 -4.69 -0.02
N GLN A 116 10.19 -5.08 0.10
CA GLN A 116 11.23 -4.28 0.76
C GLN A 116 11.46 -2.93 0.07
N ALA A 117 11.45 -2.89 -1.27
CA ALA A 117 11.60 -1.65 -2.03
C ALA A 117 10.38 -0.72 -1.85
N MET A 118 9.17 -1.28 -1.87
CA MET A 118 7.95 -0.57 -1.47
C MET A 118 8.07 -0.02 -0.05
N GLU A 119 8.79 -0.73 0.82
CA GLU A 119 8.95 -0.30 2.19
C GLU A 119 9.87 0.92 2.36
N ARG A 120 10.78 1.14 1.44
CA ARG A 120 11.75 2.23 1.50
C ARG A 120 11.25 3.51 0.83
N LEU A 121 10.20 3.42 0.00
CA LEU A 121 9.52 4.58 -0.60
C LEU A 121 8.99 5.55 0.45
N ARG A 122 9.11 6.85 0.18
CA ARG A 122 8.44 7.86 1.00
C ARG A 122 6.92 7.62 1.02
N PRO A 123 6.21 7.84 2.15
CA PRO A 123 4.78 7.51 2.27
C PRO A 123 3.90 8.11 1.16
N ALA A 124 4.15 9.38 0.79
CA ALA A 124 3.41 10.06 -0.27
C ALA A 124 3.60 9.43 -1.66
N TYR A 125 4.74 8.80 -1.92
CA TYR A 125 5.06 8.15 -3.19
C TYR A 125 4.51 6.72 -3.21
N ARG A 126 4.67 5.99 -2.10
CA ARG A 126 4.11 4.65 -1.92
C ARG A 126 2.61 4.62 -2.15
N VAL A 127 1.89 5.57 -1.56
CA VAL A 127 0.43 5.63 -1.67
C VAL A 127 0.00 5.87 -3.12
N VAL A 128 0.65 6.79 -3.83
CA VAL A 128 0.39 7.01 -5.27
C VAL A 128 0.73 5.76 -6.09
N PHE A 129 1.84 5.09 -5.78
CA PHE A 129 2.25 3.86 -6.46
C PHE A 129 1.23 2.74 -6.26
N LEU A 130 0.78 2.53 -5.01
CA LEU A 130 -0.20 1.51 -4.65
C LEU A 130 -1.55 1.77 -5.35
N LEU A 131 -2.02 3.02 -5.36
CA LEU A 131 -3.25 3.41 -6.06
C LEU A 131 -3.18 3.18 -7.58
N ARG A 132 -2.04 3.52 -8.20
CA ARG A 132 -1.89 3.49 -9.67
C ARG A 132 -1.46 2.13 -10.23
N ALA A 133 -0.57 1.42 -9.53
CA ALA A 133 0.06 0.19 -10.02
C ALA A 133 -0.62 -1.07 -9.48
N VAL A 134 -1.11 -1.05 -8.24
CA VAL A 134 -1.75 -2.21 -7.61
C VAL A 134 -3.26 -2.13 -7.80
N GLU A 135 -3.85 -1.00 -7.40
CA GLU A 135 -5.30 -0.81 -7.47
C GLU A 135 -5.78 -0.37 -8.86
N GLN A 136 -4.86 -0.03 -9.76
CA GLN A 136 -5.11 0.36 -11.15
C GLN A 136 -6.05 1.57 -11.33
N LEU A 137 -6.16 2.44 -10.33
CA LEU A 137 -6.95 3.67 -10.46
C LEU A 137 -6.32 4.58 -11.52
N SER A 138 -7.14 5.36 -12.22
CA SER A 138 -6.66 6.40 -13.13
C SER A 138 -5.92 7.52 -12.39
N THR A 139 -5.21 8.39 -13.13
CA THR A 139 -4.55 9.56 -12.54
C THR A 139 -5.57 10.51 -11.92
N SER A 140 -6.73 10.68 -12.56
CA SER A 140 -7.83 11.51 -12.05
C SER A 140 -8.39 10.94 -10.76
N GLU A 141 -8.74 9.65 -10.75
CA GLU A 141 -9.29 9.02 -9.55
C GLU A 141 -8.29 9.03 -8.39
N THR A 142 -6.99 8.86 -8.67
CA THR A 142 -5.93 8.98 -7.66
C THR A 142 -5.82 10.39 -7.11
N ALA A 143 -5.94 11.41 -7.97
CA ALA A 143 -5.96 12.82 -7.59
C ALA A 143 -7.16 13.12 -6.66
N ASP A 144 -8.34 12.61 -7.03
CA ASP A 144 -9.57 12.76 -6.24
C ASP A 144 -9.46 12.07 -4.88
N VAL A 145 -8.89 10.86 -4.83
CA VAL A 145 -8.67 10.13 -3.56
C VAL A 145 -7.74 10.91 -2.64
N LEU A 146 -6.61 11.34 -3.18
CA LEU A 146 -5.54 11.97 -2.39
C LEU A 146 -5.75 13.47 -2.17
N GLN A 147 -6.78 14.07 -2.78
CA GLN A 147 -7.04 15.51 -2.75
C GLN A 147 -5.80 16.33 -3.19
N ILE A 148 -5.17 15.91 -4.29
CA ILE A 148 -4.01 16.58 -4.90
C ILE A 148 -4.24 16.77 -6.40
N SER A 149 -3.42 17.60 -7.06
CA SER A 149 -3.53 17.76 -8.52
C SER A 149 -3.12 16.50 -9.29
N ALA A 150 -3.70 16.27 -10.47
CA ALA A 150 -3.26 15.21 -11.39
C ALA A 150 -1.77 15.36 -11.78
N SER A 151 -1.26 16.59 -11.81
CA SER A 151 0.17 16.87 -12.01
C SER A 151 1.00 16.32 -10.85
N ALA A 152 0.58 16.55 -9.61
CA ALA A 152 1.24 16.02 -8.41
C ALA A 152 1.21 14.48 -8.39
N VAL A 153 0.11 13.84 -8.81
CA VAL A 153 0.05 12.37 -8.98
C VAL A 153 1.13 11.89 -9.96
N LYS A 154 1.23 12.49 -11.15
CA LYS A 154 2.22 12.11 -12.16
C LYS A 154 3.65 12.30 -11.67
N ALA A 155 3.92 13.42 -11.00
CA ALA A 155 5.23 13.73 -10.43
C ALA A 155 5.62 12.71 -9.34
N ARG A 156 4.72 12.45 -8.38
CA ARG A 156 4.93 11.45 -7.33
C ARG A 156 5.10 10.04 -7.88
N MET A 157 4.37 9.67 -8.93
CA MET A 157 4.55 8.37 -9.60
C MET A 157 5.91 8.26 -10.29
N ARG A 158 6.39 9.33 -10.93
CA ARG A 158 7.75 9.35 -11.51
C ARG A 158 8.82 9.19 -10.44
N ARG A 159 8.69 9.94 -9.33
CA ARG A 159 9.60 9.83 -8.18
C ARG A 159 9.57 8.43 -7.57
N ALA A 160 8.38 7.85 -7.38
CA ALA A 160 8.23 6.50 -6.88
C ALA A 160 8.98 5.46 -7.74
N ARG A 161 8.87 5.58 -9.07
CA ARG A 161 9.58 4.69 -10.00
C ARG A 161 11.10 4.90 -9.99
N SER A 162 11.59 6.12 -9.78
CA SER A 162 13.02 6.38 -9.65
C SER A 162 13.59 5.71 -8.41
N GLU A 163 12.97 5.96 -7.25
CA GLU A 163 13.40 5.35 -5.98
C GLU A 163 13.36 3.83 -6.06
N LEU A 164 12.27 3.24 -6.57
CA LEU A 164 12.20 1.79 -6.76
C LEU A 164 13.28 1.24 -7.69
N ARG A 165 13.63 1.96 -8.76
CA ARG A 165 14.68 1.52 -9.69
C ARG A 165 16.04 1.54 -9.02
N GLU A 166 16.38 2.65 -8.36
CA GLU A 166 17.65 2.82 -7.64
C GLU A 166 17.84 1.70 -6.60
N TRP A 167 16.79 1.41 -5.82
CA TRP A 167 16.80 0.30 -4.86
C TRP A 167 17.00 -1.07 -5.50
N LEU A 168 16.32 -1.35 -6.61
CA LEU A 168 16.45 -2.64 -7.30
C LEU A 168 17.83 -2.80 -7.95
N GLU A 169 18.41 -1.72 -8.47
CA GLU A 169 19.77 -1.71 -9.01
C GLU A 169 20.81 -1.95 -7.90
N GLU A 170 20.66 -1.29 -6.75
CA GLU A 170 21.52 -1.49 -5.59
C GLU A 170 21.42 -2.93 -5.06
N ALA A 171 20.21 -3.45 -4.84
CA ALA A 171 19.99 -4.82 -4.38
C ALA A 171 20.59 -5.87 -5.34
N ARG A 172 20.50 -5.62 -6.66
CA ARG A 172 21.12 -6.49 -7.67
C ARG A 172 22.65 -6.41 -7.64
N SER A 173 23.21 -5.24 -7.36
CA SER A 173 24.65 -5.02 -7.30
C SER A 173 25.30 -5.67 -6.06
N VAL A 174 24.61 -5.65 -4.91
CA VAL A 174 25.03 -6.34 -3.69
C VAL A 174 25.06 -7.85 -3.93
N ARG A 175 23.99 -8.37 -4.54
CA ARG A 175 23.86 -9.81 -4.81
C ARG A 175 24.90 -10.36 -5.79
N LEU A 176 25.30 -9.59 -6.82
CA LEU A 176 26.36 -10.03 -7.73
C LEU A 176 27.69 -10.24 -7.00
N ARG A 177 27.99 -9.40 -6.00
CA ARG A 177 29.22 -9.49 -5.20
C ARG A 177 29.22 -10.68 -4.25
N GLU A 178 28.05 -11.08 -3.75
CA GLU A 178 27.90 -12.28 -2.90
C GLU A 178 28.10 -13.57 -3.73
N THR A 179 27.63 -13.60 -4.99
CA THR A 179 27.80 -14.77 -5.87
C THR A 179 29.18 -14.91 -6.49
N GLU A 180 30.01 -13.85 -6.51
CA GLU A 180 31.39 -13.88 -7.02
C GLU A 180 32.43 -14.13 -5.91
N GLY A 181 31.98 -14.21 -4.65
CA GLY A 181 32.82 -14.44 -3.47
C GLY A 181 32.83 -15.86 -2.91
N GLU A 182 32.09 -16.80 -3.52
CA GLU A 182 32.14 -18.25 -3.25
C GLU A 182 32.96 -18.99 -4.32
#